data_AF-A0A951BHZ1-F1
#
_entry.id   AF-A0A951BHZ1-F1
#
_cell.length_a   1.000
_cell.length_b   1.000
_cell.length_c   1.000
_cell.angle_alpha   90.00
_cell.angle_beta   90.00
_cell.angle_gamma   90.00
#
_symmetry.space_group_name_H-M   'P 1'
#
loop_
_entity.id
_entity.type
_entity.pdbx_description
1 polymer ?
#
loop_
_entity_poly.entity_id
_entity_poly.type
_entity_poly.pdbx_seq_one_letter_code
_entity_poly.pdbx_strand_id
1 'polypeptide(L)' 'RDIVRVPHGAGGHFGGDVALQMMLFGPEGSDPLNQRAGSRAGTMSVLCGAAAVDSIRRKKPIDVPSLLG' A
#
# COMPACT_ATOMS: atom_id res chain seq x y z
N ARG A 1 -15.34 -7.07 -25.23
CA ARG A 1 -15.00 -6.95 -23.80
C ARG A 1 -14.15 -8.17 -23.49
N ASP A 2 -12.87 -7.97 -23.24
CA ASP A 2 -11.94 -9.08 -23.00
C ASP A 2 -11.86 -9.33 -21.50
N ILE A 3 -12.02 -10.59 -21.10
CA ILE A 3 -11.93 -11.02 -19.71
C ILE A 3 -10.50 -11.48 -19.47
N VAL A 4 -9.75 -10.73 -18.66
CA VAL A 4 -8.44 -11.16 -18.16
C VAL A 4 -8.65 -11.94 -16.87
N ARG A 5 -8.23 -13.20 -16.86
CA ARG A 5 -8.29 -14.04 -15.67
C ARG A 5 -6.98 -13.92 -14.89
N VAL A 6 -7.05 -13.40 -13.67
CA VAL A 6 -5.91 -13.33 -12.76
C VAL A 6 -5.94 -14.57 -11.86
N PRO A 7 -4.88 -15.40 -11.83
CA PRO A 7 -4.83 -16.54 -10.94
C PRO A 7 -4.69 -16.11 -9.47
N HIS A 8 -5.30 -16.86 -8.55
CA HIS A 8 -5.07 -16.69 -7.12
C HIS A 8 -3.81 -17.46 -6.70
N GLY A 9 -3.03 -16.88 -5.78
CA GLY A 9 -1.95 -17.58 -5.11
C GLY A 9 -2.45 -18.40 -3.92
N ALA A 10 -1.62 -19.34 -3.46
CA ALA A 10 -1.87 -20.08 -2.23
C ALA A 10 -1.67 -19.19 -0.98
N GLY A 11 -2.35 -19.51 0.12
CA GLY A 11 -2.26 -18.77 1.39
C GLY A 11 -3.38 -17.73 1.58
N GLY A 12 -3.16 -16.78 2.50
CA GLY A 12 -4.15 -15.76 2.86
C GLY A 12 -4.30 -14.66 1.80
N HIS A 13 -5.47 -14.01 1.80
CA HIS A 13 -5.84 -12.92 0.87
C HIS A 13 -5.53 -13.24 -0.61
N PHE A 14 -5.95 -14.42 -1.08
CA PHE A 14 -5.72 -14.88 -2.46
C PHE A 14 -4.24 -14.93 -2.88
N GLY A 15 -3.33 -15.12 -1.91
CA GLY A 15 -1.88 -15.16 -2.10
C GLY A 15 -1.15 -13.84 -1.82
N GLY A 16 -1.88 -12.76 -1.55
CA GLY A 16 -1.31 -11.45 -1.25
C GLY A 16 -0.42 -11.46 0.00
N ASP A 17 -0.81 -12.20 1.04
CA ASP A 17 -0.05 -12.25 2.30
C ASP A 17 1.34 -12.87 2.10
N VAL A 18 1.41 -13.93 1.29
CA VAL A 18 2.67 -14.62 0.99
C VAL A 18 3.59 -13.69 0.20
N ALA A 19 3.05 -12.99 -0.80
CA ALA A 19 3.80 -12.01 -1.57
C ALA A 19 4.32 -10.85 -0.69
N LEU A 20 3.47 -10.31 0.18
CA LEU A 20 3.83 -9.26 1.13
C LEU A 20 4.97 -9.71 2.07
N GLN A 21 4.83 -10.89 2.69
CA GLN A 21 5.84 -11.43 3.59
C GLN A 21 7.16 -11.68 2.87
N MET A 22 7.14 -12.18 1.63
CA MET A 22 8.35 -12.35 0.82
C MET A 22 9.02 -11.01 0.50
N MET A 23 8.24 -9.95 0.24
CA MET A 23 8.79 -8.60 0.05
C MET A 23 9.39 -8.00 1.33
N LEU A 24 8.88 -8.36 2.50
CA LEU A 24 9.38 -7.83 3.78
C LEU A 24 10.58 -8.60 4.33
N PHE A 25 10.57 -9.92 4.22
CA PHE A 25 11.51 -10.81 4.93
C PHE A 25 12.32 -11.73 4.01
N GLY A 26 11.95 -11.84 2.74
CA GLY A 26 12.67 -12.64 1.76
C GLY A 26 13.96 -11.95 1.28
N PRO A 27 14.84 -12.69 0.60
CA PRO A 27 15.98 -12.11 -0.09
C PRO A 27 15.53 -11.03 -1.07
N GLU A 28 16.40 -10.05 -1.35
CA GLU A 28 16.14 -9.11 -2.42
C GLU A 28 15.94 -9.85 -3.75
N GLY A 29 14.89 -9.46 -4.47
CA GLY A 29 14.48 -10.06 -5.73
C GLY A 29 13.97 -9.00 -6.68
N SER A 30 13.75 -9.39 -7.93
CA SER A 30 13.21 -8.48 -8.95
C SER A 30 11.80 -8.01 -8.56
N ASP A 31 11.54 -6.71 -8.70
CA ASP A 31 10.22 -6.11 -8.53
C ASP A 31 9.82 -5.33 -9.81
N PRO A 32 9.53 -6.05 -10.92
CA PRO A 32 9.27 -5.41 -12.22
C PRO A 32 8.00 -4.55 -12.23
N LEU A 33 7.13 -4.73 -11.25
CA LEU A 33 5.87 -3.99 -11.12
C LEU A 33 5.93 -2.92 -10.02
N ASN A 34 7.09 -2.71 -9.39
CA ASN A 34 7.30 -1.75 -8.30
C ASN A 34 6.26 -1.87 -7.18
N GLN A 35 5.94 -3.10 -6.77
CA GLN A 35 4.95 -3.38 -5.73
C GLN A 35 5.49 -3.20 -4.32
N ARG A 36 6.83 -3.30 -4.13
CA ARG A 36 7.46 -3.18 -2.81
C ARG A 36 7.36 -1.74 -2.31
N ALA A 37 6.65 -1.55 -1.21
CA ALA A 37 6.54 -0.24 -0.57
C ALA A 37 7.82 0.13 0.19
N GLY A 38 8.41 1.27 -0.13
CA GLY A 38 9.49 1.89 0.64
C GLY A 38 8.99 2.76 1.80
N SER A 39 9.91 3.35 2.57
CA SER A 39 9.60 4.20 3.74
C SER A 39 8.62 5.33 3.41
N ARG A 40 8.85 6.05 2.30
CA ARG A 40 7.95 7.13 1.86
C ARG A 40 6.52 6.64 1.60
N ALA A 41 6.35 5.49 0.95
CA ALA A 41 5.02 4.91 0.68
C ALA A 41 4.32 4.52 2.00
N GLY A 42 5.07 3.94 2.95
CA GLY A 42 4.58 3.64 4.30
C GLY A 42 4.15 4.90 5.06
N THR A 43 4.97 5.95 5.05
CA THR A 43 4.63 7.25 5.68
C THR A 43 3.36 7.84 5.07
N MET A 44 3.23 7.85 3.75
CA MET A 44 2.01 8.32 3.07
C MET A 44 0.78 7.52 3.50
N SER A 45 0.88 6.18 3.64
CA SER A 45 -0.21 5.33 4.10
C SER A 45 -0.70 5.71 5.51
N VAL A 46 0.24 5.90 6.44
CA VAL A 46 -0.08 6.34 7.81
C VAL A 46 -0.69 7.74 7.82
N LEU A 47 -0.09 8.67 7.06
CA LEU A 47 -0.56 10.06 6.98
C LEU A 47 -1.95 10.18 6.36
N CYS A 48 -2.35 9.31 5.43
CA CYS A 48 -3.72 9.25 4.93
C CYS A 48 -4.73 9.05 6.07
N GLY A 49 -4.44 8.14 7.02
CA GLY A 49 -5.29 7.90 8.19
C GLY A 49 -5.33 9.12 9.14
N ALA A 50 -4.17 9.71 9.42
CA ALA A 50 -4.08 10.91 10.26
C ALA A 50 -4.84 12.11 9.64
N ALA A 51 -4.67 12.33 8.34
CA ALA A 51 -5.36 13.37 7.57
C ALA A 51 -6.88 13.16 7.57
N ALA A 52 -7.35 11.91 7.51
CA ALA A 52 -8.78 11.60 7.58
C ALA A 52 -9.38 12.01 8.95
N VAL A 53 -8.69 11.71 10.05
CA VAL A 53 -9.12 12.13 11.40
C VAL A 53 -9.18 13.65 11.50
N ASP A 54 -8.17 14.35 10.98
CA ASP A 54 -8.11 15.80 11.01
C ASP A 54 -9.16 16.46 10.10
N SER A 55 -9.39 15.87 8.92
CA SER A 55 -10.44 16.26 7.98
C SER A 55 -11.83 16.22 8.63
N ILE A 56 -12.15 15.13 9.34
CA ILE A 56 -13.41 14.99 10.09
C ILE A 56 -13.55 16.09 11.14
N ARG A 57 -12.49 16.35 11.91
CA ARG A 57 -12.50 17.38 12.97
C ARG A 57 -12.71 18.78 12.41
N ARG A 58 -12.09 19.09 11.26
CA ARG A 58 -12.11 20.44 10.65
C ARG A 58 -13.20 20.63 9.60
N LYS A 59 -13.94 19.58 9.26
CA LYS A 59 -14.95 19.55 8.20
C LYS A 59 -14.43 20.09 6.86
N LYS A 60 -13.18 19.77 6.53
CA LYS A 60 -12.55 20.19 5.28
C LYS A 60 -11.52 19.16 4.79
N PRO A 61 -11.27 19.07 3.48
CA PRO A 61 -10.19 18.26 2.95
C PRO A 61 -8.83 18.66 3.51
N ILE A 62 -7.95 17.68 3.71
CA ILE A 62 -6.56 17.85 4.13
C ILE A 62 -5.67 17.29 3.02
N ASP A 63 -4.67 18.08 2.60
CA ASP A 63 -3.68 17.64 1.62
C ASP A 63 -2.64 16.74 2.29
N VAL A 64 -2.66 15.44 1.99
CA VAL A 64 -1.79 14.45 2.65
C VAL A 64 -0.30 14.73 2.41
N PRO A 65 0.18 15.01 1.17
CA PRO A 65 1.58 15.37 0.94
C PRO A 65 2.07 16.56 1.78
N SER A 66 1.24 17.57 2.05
CA SER A 66 1.62 18.71 2.91
C SER A 66 1.93 18.34 4.36
N LEU A 67 1.63 17.11 4.78
CA LEU A 67 1.97 16.58 6.12
C LEU A 67 3.34 15.90 6.16
N LEU A 68 4.00 15.74 5.00
CA LEU A 68 5.41 15.43 4.94
C LEU A 68 6.16 16.74 5.22
N GLY A 69 7.05 16.72 6.23
CA GLY A 69 7.80 17.89 6.67
C GLY A 69 8.61 18.58 5.58
#